data_AF-A0A1G9DJJ9-F1
#
_entry.id   AF-A0A1G9DJJ9-F1
#
_cell.length_a   1.000
_cell.length_b   1.000
_cell.length_c   1.000
_cell.angle_alpha   90.00
_cell.angle_beta   90.00
_cell.angle_gamma   90.00
#
_symmetry.space_group_name_H-M   'P 1'
#
loop_
_entity.id
_entity.type
_entity.pdbx_description
1 polymer ?
#
loop_
_entity_poly.entity_id
_entity_poly.type
_entity_poly.pdbx_seq_one_letter_code
_entity_poly.pdbx_strand_id
1 'polypeptide(L)'
;MGTTTLIGTEGGREDPRLPNDNAPYASLRPRLTDHAVHLATRALPPLWRACGWRTASGALRHYLRGTGRPYRLDARALLALPVVRTAVDEQLDIWRERAADLPPGTYPADTGWRGVAITRHDDTDLWLALRGVSYRLRGTVEVRADRTPGQVTYRFEAHKSWNFDRGEAEYGIPFTPFARLHETGLAREFDAVGELDGLVDGG
;
A
#
# COMPACT_ATOMS: atom_id res chain seq x y z
N MET A 1 11.68 -35.22 6.20
CA MET A 1 11.41 -33.78 6.40
C MET A 1 10.12 -33.48 5.66
N GLY A 2 9.00 -33.31 6.39
CA GLY A 2 7.71 -33.06 5.76
C GLY A 2 7.68 -31.66 5.19
N THR A 3 7.36 -31.53 3.91
CA THR A 3 7.17 -30.24 3.24
C THR A 3 5.94 -29.58 3.87
N THR A 4 6.13 -28.50 4.63
CA THR A 4 5.01 -27.71 5.13
C THR A 4 4.31 -27.08 3.94
N THR A 5 3.07 -27.49 3.66
CA THR A 5 2.27 -26.92 2.56
C THR A 5 1.94 -25.47 2.88
N LEU A 6 2.49 -24.55 2.09
CA LEU A 6 2.18 -23.12 2.16
C LEU A 6 0.97 -22.81 1.27
N ILE A 7 -0.02 -22.13 1.82
CA ILE A 7 -1.26 -21.78 1.12
C ILE A 7 -1.22 -20.34 0.60
N GLY A 8 -1.71 -20.11 -0.62
CA GLY A 8 -2.15 -18.79 -1.07
C GLY A 8 -1.14 -17.90 -1.81
N THR A 9 0.06 -18.39 -2.12
CA THR A 9 1.10 -17.57 -2.78
C THR A 9 0.82 -17.28 -4.26
N GLU A 10 -0.15 -17.98 -4.86
CA GLU A 10 -0.44 -17.91 -6.29
C GLU A 10 -0.92 -16.52 -6.72
N GLY A 11 -0.14 -15.82 -7.56
CA GLY A 11 -0.48 -14.49 -8.08
C GLY A 11 -0.04 -13.32 -7.21
N GLY A 12 0.58 -13.58 -6.05
CA GLY A 12 1.26 -12.56 -5.25
C GLY A 12 2.69 -12.31 -5.70
N ARG A 13 3.18 -11.08 -5.51
CA ARG A 13 4.59 -10.72 -5.76
C ARG A 13 5.45 -10.91 -4.51
N GLU A 14 6.74 -11.11 -4.71
CA GLU A 14 7.71 -11.18 -3.61
C GLU A 14 8.02 -9.80 -3.02
N ASP A 15 8.17 -8.79 -3.88
CA ASP A 15 8.49 -7.41 -3.51
C ASP A 15 7.21 -6.55 -3.46
N PRO A 16 6.99 -5.74 -2.41
CA PRO A 16 5.91 -4.77 -2.37
C PRO A 16 6.09 -3.58 -3.34
N ARG A 17 7.31 -3.32 -3.79
CA ARG A 17 7.65 -2.14 -4.61
C ARG A 17 7.24 -2.33 -6.06
N LEU A 18 6.68 -1.27 -6.61
CA LEU A 18 6.50 -1.12 -8.05
C LEU A 18 7.79 -0.58 -8.67
N PRO A 19 8.10 -0.94 -9.94
CA PRO A 19 9.13 -0.26 -10.72
C PRO A 19 8.90 1.25 -10.71
N ASN A 20 9.99 2.01 -10.61
CA ASN A 20 9.99 3.47 -10.68
C ASN A 20 11.14 3.90 -11.59
N ASP A 21 10.80 4.56 -12.69
CA ASP A 21 11.75 4.98 -13.73
C ASP A 21 12.28 6.42 -13.50
N ASN A 22 11.98 7.03 -12.35
CA ASN A 22 12.52 8.34 -12.00
C ASN A 22 14.04 8.30 -11.80
N ALA A 23 14.70 9.42 -12.07
CA ALA A 23 16.13 9.52 -11.80
C ALA A 23 16.38 9.47 -10.28
N PRO A 24 17.58 9.03 -9.84
CA PRO A 24 17.89 8.96 -8.41
C PRO A 24 17.74 10.32 -7.71
N TYR A 25 17.45 10.27 -6.41
CA TYR A 25 17.32 11.45 -5.56
C TYR A 25 18.50 12.41 -5.70
N ALA A 26 18.20 13.70 -5.91
CA ALA A 26 19.19 14.77 -6.03
C ALA A 26 20.28 14.53 -7.11
N SER A 27 20.00 13.71 -8.12
CA SER A 27 20.91 13.46 -9.25
C SER A 27 20.94 14.60 -10.27
N LEU A 28 19.93 15.47 -10.28
CA LEU A 28 19.79 16.59 -11.20
C LEU A 28 19.96 17.93 -10.50
N ARG A 29 20.38 18.95 -11.26
CA ARG A 29 20.39 20.33 -10.77
C ARG A 29 18.99 20.96 -10.84
N PRO A 30 18.51 21.64 -9.79
CA PRO A 30 17.24 22.34 -9.81
C PRO A 30 17.24 23.51 -10.80
N ARG A 31 16.12 23.69 -11.48
CA ARG A 31 15.82 24.83 -12.36
C ARG A 31 14.88 25.80 -11.64
N LEU A 32 14.75 27.03 -12.15
CA LEU A 32 13.78 28.00 -11.64
C LEU A 32 12.34 27.45 -11.69
N THR A 33 12.01 26.68 -12.74
CA THR A 33 10.71 26.00 -12.86
C THR A 33 10.49 24.98 -11.73
N ASP A 34 11.53 24.26 -11.31
CA ASP A 34 11.42 23.27 -10.24
C ASP A 34 11.17 23.97 -8.89
N HIS A 35 11.83 25.12 -8.64
CA HIS A 35 11.54 25.94 -7.46
C HIS A 35 10.12 26.51 -7.46
N ALA A 36 9.62 26.95 -8.62
CA ALA A 36 8.24 27.44 -8.76
C ALA A 36 7.23 26.31 -8.46
N VAL A 37 7.45 25.11 -9.00
CA VAL A 37 6.62 23.93 -8.71
C VAL A 37 6.70 23.56 -7.23
N HIS A 38 7.90 23.57 -6.63
CA HIS A 38 8.07 23.30 -5.20
C HIS A 38 7.28 24.30 -4.35
N LEU A 39 7.37 25.59 -4.63
CA LEU A 39 6.64 26.64 -3.91
C LEU A 39 5.12 26.46 -4.05
N ALA A 40 4.63 26.23 -5.28
CA ALA A 40 3.21 25.98 -5.53
C ALA A 40 2.72 24.74 -4.77
N THR A 41 3.51 23.66 -4.78
CA THR A 41 3.16 22.40 -4.10
C THR A 41 3.11 22.58 -2.58
N ARG A 42 3.95 23.45 -1.99
CA ARG A 42 3.90 23.78 -0.55
C ARG A 42 2.60 24.44 -0.10
N ALA A 43 1.85 25.06 -1.02
CA ALA A 43 0.54 25.64 -0.71
C ALA A 43 -0.57 24.58 -0.61
N LEU A 44 -0.39 23.37 -1.15
CA LEU A 44 -1.44 22.34 -1.19
C LEU A 44 -1.72 21.68 0.17
N PRO A 45 -0.71 21.26 0.99
CA PRO A 45 -0.99 20.64 2.28
C PRO A 45 -1.92 21.44 3.22
N PRO A 46 -1.78 22.76 3.41
CA PRO A 46 -2.72 23.50 4.26
C PRO A 46 -4.13 23.56 3.66
N LEU A 47 -4.27 23.68 2.34
CA LEU A 47 -5.57 23.65 1.65
C LEU A 47 -6.27 22.30 1.83
N TRP A 48 -5.55 21.20 1.56
CA TRP A 48 -6.08 19.85 1.76
C TRP A 48 -6.50 19.58 3.20
N ARG A 49 -5.71 20.08 4.17
CA ARG A 49 -6.07 19.98 5.59
C ARG A 49 -7.37 20.75 5.90
N ALA A 50 -7.56 21.92 5.30
CA ALA A 50 -8.79 22.71 5.46
C ALA A 50 -10.02 22.01 4.86
N CYS A 51 -9.84 21.23 3.78
CA CYS A 51 -10.87 20.38 3.19
C CYS A 51 -11.11 19.06 3.96
N GLY A 52 -10.39 18.80 5.04
CA GLY A 52 -10.51 17.57 5.84
C GLY A 52 -9.64 16.40 5.37
N TRP A 53 -8.85 16.55 4.30
CA TRP A 53 -7.98 15.51 3.74
C TRP A 53 -6.65 15.45 4.48
N ARG A 54 -6.69 14.90 5.70
CA ARG A 54 -5.56 14.91 6.63
C ARG A 54 -4.44 13.98 6.19
N THR A 55 -4.77 12.82 5.65
CA THR A 55 -3.81 11.81 5.21
C THR A 55 -3.04 12.29 3.99
N ALA A 56 -3.75 12.82 2.99
CA ALA A 56 -3.16 13.42 1.80
C ALA A 56 -2.27 14.61 2.17
N SER A 57 -2.76 15.51 3.04
CA SER A 57 -1.97 16.65 3.54
C SER A 57 -0.69 16.18 4.24
N GLY A 58 -0.78 15.13 5.07
CA GLY A 58 0.35 14.54 5.77
C GLY A 58 1.39 13.95 4.83
N ALA A 59 0.96 13.11 3.89
CA ALA A 59 1.82 12.48 2.90
C ALA A 59 2.55 13.51 2.01
N LEU A 60 1.82 14.50 1.47
CA LEU A 60 2.42 15.54 0.64
C LEU A 60 3.37 16.44 1.43
N ARG A 61 3.05 16.77 2.69
CA ARG A 61 3.98 17.50 3.56
C ARG A 61 5.25 16.70 3.82
N HIS A 62 5.12 15.38 4.02
CA HIS A 62 6.26 14.50 4.25
C HIS A 62 7.17 14.43 3.02
N TYR A 63 6.59 14.32 1.82
CA TYR A 63 7.29 14.44 0.54
C TYR A 63 8.12 15.72 0.45
N LEU A 64 7.47 16.87 0.71
CA LEU A 64 8.08 18.20 0.64
C LEU A 64 9.13 18.45 1.74
N ARG A 65 9.14 17.66 2.81
CA ARG A 65 10.20 17.72 3.83
C ARG A 65 11.51 17.15 3.32
N GLY A 66 11.48 16.33 2.27
CA GLY A 66 12.69 15.84 1.59
C GLY A 66 13.48 14.78 2.35
N THR A 67 12.93 14.19 3.42
CA THR A 67 13.71 13.27 4.27
C THR A 67 13.83 11.85 3.69
N GLY A 68 12.83 11.40 2.92
CA GLY A 68 12.75 10.02 2.41
C GLY A 68 12.56 8.96 3.49
N ARG A 69 12.35 9.35 4.75
CA ARG A 69 12.10 8.40 5.84
C ARG A 69 10.77 7.68 5.60
N PRO A 70 10.61 6.42 6.04
CA PRO A 70 9.33 5.75 5.94
C PRO A 70 8.19 6.55 6.59
N TYR A 71 7.04 6.57 5.92
CA TYR A 71 5.81 7.21 6.40
C TYR A 71 4.89 6.14 6.98
N ARG A 72 4.31 6.39 8.15
CA ARG A 72 3.41 5.42 8.79
C ARG A 72 1.99 5.56 8.24
N LEU A 73 1.46 4.48 7.69
CA LEU A 73 0.06 4.34 7.30
C LEU A 73 -0.78 3.88 8.49
N ASP A 74 -2.02 4.34 8.54
CA ASP A 74 -3.03 3.76 9.42
C ASP A 74 -3.58 2.50 8.78
N ALA A 75 -2.97 1.36 9.09
CA ALA A 75 -3.37 0.07 8.55
C ALA A 75 -4.79 -0.34 8.98
N ARG A 76 -5.30 0.17 10.11
CA ARG A 76 -6.68 -0.08 10.55
C ARG A 76 -7.68 0.68 9.70
N ALA A 77 -7.42 1.97 9.45
CA ALA A 77 -8.24 2.76 8.54
C ALA A 77 -8.23 2.18 7.12
N LEU A 78 -7.06 1.73 6.65
CA LEU A 78 -6.95 1.07 5.34
C LEU A 78 -7.75 -0.22 5.27
N LEU A 79 -7.63 -1.10 6.28
CA LEU A 79 -8.36 -2.36 6.33
C LEU A 79 -9.88 -2.17 6.40
N ALA A 80 -10.33 -1.04 6.97
CA ALA A 80 -11.74 -0.70 7.07
C ALA A 80 -12.35 -0.18 5.76
N LEU A 81 -11.54 0.15 4.74
CA LEU A 81 -12.06 0.53 3.43
C LEU A 81 -12.76 -0.66 2.75
N PRO A 82 -13.98 -0.50 2.21
CA PRO A 82 -14.69 -1.59 1.56
C PRO A 82 -13.88 -2.30 0.48
N VAL A 83 -13.22 -1.55 -0.41
CA VAL A 83 -12.40 -2.13 -1.50
C VAL A 83 -11.21 -2.96 -0.99
N VAL A 84 -10.59 -2.54 0.11
CA VAL A 84 -9.47 -3.28 0.74
C VAL A 84 -10.02 -4.48 1.50
N ARG A 85 -11.17 -4.30 2.18
CA ARG A 85 -11.81 -5.36 2.93
C ARG A 85 -12.23 -6.51 2.02
N THR A 86 -12.95 -6.21 0.93
CA THR A 86 -13.31 -7.19 -0.09
C THR A 86 -12.09 -7.92 -0.64
N ALA A 87 -11.03 -7.20 -1.02
CA ALA A 87 -9.82 -7.82 -1.55
C ALA A 87 -9.14 -8.78 -0.55
N VAL A 88 -9.17 -8.47 0.74
CA VAL A 88 -8.65 -9.36 1.78
C VAL A 88 -9.58 -10.55 2.02
N ASP A 89 -10.89 -10.32 2.10
CA ASP A 89 -11.86 -11.39 2.35
C ASP A 89 -11.81 -12.45 1.24
N GLU A 90 -11.67 -12.03 -0.03
CA GLU A 90 -11.42 -12.91 -1.16
C GLU A 90 -10.18 -13.80 -0.97
N GLN A 91 -9.10 -13.26 -0.38
CA GLN A 91 -7.89 -14.05 -0.11
C GLN A 91 -8.08 -15.02 1.05
N LEU A 92 -8.83 -14.61 2.08
CA LEU A 92 -9.16 -15.49 3.20
C LEU A 92 -10.04 -16.66 2.72
N ASP A 93 -10.95 -16.42 1.79
CA ASP A 93 -11.78 -17.47 1.18
C ASP A 93 -10.95 -18.42 0.32
N ILE A 94 -10.02 -17.91 -0.50
CA ILE A 94 -9.06 -18.76 -1.24
C ILE A 94 -8.25 -19.64 -0.27
N TRP A 95 -7.80 -19.07 0.85
CA TRP A 95 -7.08 -19.84 1.86
C TRP A 95 -7.92 -20.97 2.45
N ARG A 96 -9.20 -20.71 2.74
CA ARG A 96 -10.14 -21.71 3.25
C ARG A 96 -10.41 -22.82 2.24
N GLU A 97 -10.71 -22.46 0.99
CA GLU A 97 -10.96 -23.42 -0.09
C GLU A 97 -9.77 -24.37 -0.26
N ARG A 98 -8.55 -23.83 -0.28
CA ARG A 98 -7.33 -24.63 -0.39
C ARG A 98 -7.05 -25.47 0.84
N ALA A 99 -7.44 -25.00 2.03
CA ALA A 99 -7.28 -25.75 3.27
C ALA A 99 -8.29 -26.91 3.39
N ALA A 100 -9.47 -26.81 2.77
CA ALA A 100 -10.49 -27.87 2.81
C ALA A 100 -10.01 -29.20 2.18
N ASP A 101 -9.06 -29.13 1.24
CA ASP A 101 -8.46 -30.31 0.62
C ASP A 101 -7.33 -30.95 1.45
N LEU A 102 -6.96 -30.33 2.59
CA LEU A 102 -5.85 -30.78 3.43
C LEU A 102 -6.34 -31.64 4.62
N PRO A 103 -5.49 -32.55 5.13
CA PRO A 103 -5.77 -33.24 6.39
C PRO A 103 -5.96 -32.26 7.57
N PRO A 104 -6.66 -32.65 8.64
CA PRO A 104 -6.76 -31.83 9.85
C PRO A 104 -5.39 -31.39 10.36
N GLY A 105 -5.27 -30.12 10.74
CA GLY A 105 -4.00 -29.52 11.14
C GLY A 105 -3.97 -28.00 10.99
N THR A 106 -2.79 -27.40 11.17
CA THR A 106 -2.57 -25.96 11.01
C THR A 106 -1.56 -25.74 9.89
N TYR A 107 -1.93 -24.92 8.91
CA TYR A 107 -1.12 -24.67 7.72
C TYR A 107 -0.75 -23.19 7.63
N PRO A 108 0.53 -22.86 7.33
CA PRO A 108 0.90 -21.48 7.07
C PRO A 108 0.28 -21.00 5.76
N ALA A 109 -0.06 -19.72 5.72
CA ALA A 109 -0.63 -19.08 4.56
C ALA A 109 0.01 -17.71 4.32
N ASP A 110 0.24 -17.38 3.05
CA ASP A 110 0.86 -16.13 2.62
C ASP A 110 0.33 -15.74 1.23
N THR A 111 -0.25 -14.55 1.09
CA THR A 111 -0.81 -14.10 -0.19
C THR A 111 0.23 -13.63 -1.20
N GLY A 112 1.47 -13.42 -0.77
CA GLY A 112 2.40 -12.48 -1.40
C GLY A 112 1.85 -11.04 -1.42
N TRP A 113 2.57 -10.12 -2.05
CA TRP A 113 2.14 -8.75 -2.21
C TRP A 113 1.17 -8.58 -3.37
N ARG A 114 0.01 -7.99 -3.10
CA ARG A 114 -1.08 -7.76 -4.05
C ARG A 114 -1.47 -6.29 -4.07
N GLY A 115 -1.80 -5.77 -5.25
CA GLY A 115 -2.25 -4.38 -5.38
C GLY A 115 -3.76 -4.26 -5.16
N VAL A 116 -4.18 -3.18 -4.51
CA VAL A 116 -5.58 -2.74 -4.49
C VAL A 116 -5.62 -1.26 -4.85
N ALA A 117 -6.47 -0.92 -5.82
CA ALA A 117 -6.70 0.47 -6.21
C ALA A 117 -7.71 1.11 -5.25
N ILE A 118 -7.45 2.35 -4.85
CA ILE A 118 -8.37 3.15 -4.04
C ILE A 118 -8.84 4.26 -4.95
N THR A 119 -10.12 4.30 -5.27
CA THR A 119 -10.69 5.34 -6.11
C THR A 119 -11.19 6.51 -5.26
N ARG A 120 -11.44 7.64 -5.91
CA ARG A 120 -12.01 8.82 -5.24
C ARG A 120 -13.38 8.55 -4.60
N HIS A 121 -14.15 7.61 -5.15
CA HIS A 121 -15.46 7.22 -4.61
C HIS A 121 -15.33 6.38 -3.33
N ASP A 122 -14.24 5.61 -3.21
CA ASP A 122 -13.98 4.80 -2.01
C ASP A 122 -13.62 5.71 -0.82
N ASP A 123 -12.63 6.59 -1.01
CA ASP A 123 -12.24 7.61 -0.04
C ASP A 123 -11.36 8.67 -0.72
N THR A 124 -11.81 9.94 -0.72
CA THR A 124 -11.07 11.01 -1.40
C THR A 124 -9.73 11.35 -0.71
N ASP A 125 -9.64 11.26 0.63
CA ASP A 125 -8.39 11.56 1.35
C ASP A 125 -7.34 10.49 1.06
N LEU A 126 -7.72 9.20 1.16
CA LEU A 126 -6.82 8.08 0.89
C LEU A 126 -6.51 7.92 -0.61
N TRP A 127 -7.45 8.25 -1.49
CA TRP A 127 -7.18 8.33 -2.92
C TRP A 127 -6.12 9.40 -3.23
N LEU A 128 -6.28 10.63 -2.72
CA LEU A 128 -5.28 11.69 -2.89
C LEU A 128 -3.93 11.32 -2.27
N ALA A 129 -3.94 10.60 -1.14
CA ALA A 129 -2.74 10.21 -0.44
C ALA A 129 -1.99 9.05 -1.12
N LEU A 130 -2.70 8.04 -1.62
CA LEU A 130 -2.11 6.74 -1.99
C LEU A 130 -2.46 6.29 -3.40
N ARG A 131 -3.67 6.58 -3.90
CA ARG A 131 -4.31 6.08 -5.15
C ARG A 131 -4.47 4.55 -5.24
N GLY A 132 -3.65 3.81 -4.50
CA GLY A 132 -3.65 2.37 -4.40
C GLY A 132 -2.52 1.95 -3.47
N VAL A 133 -2.61 0.75 -2.92
CA VAL A 133 -1.65 0.21 -1.95
C VAL A 133 -1.36 -1.24 -2.30
N SER A 134 -0.13 -1.69 -2.03
CA SER A 134 0.17 -3.12 -2.01
C SER A 134 -0.11 -3.66 -0.62
N TYR A 135 -0.86 -4.75 -0.51
CA TYR A 135 -1.09 -5.43 0.76
C TYR A 135 -0.57 -6.87 0.71
N ARG A 136 -0.31 -7.45 1.88
CA ARG A 136 0.04 -8.85 2.07
C ARG A 136 -0.62 -9.37 3.33
N LEU A 137 -1.16 -10.59 3.24
CA LEU A 137 -1.62 -11.33 4.40
C LEU A 137 -0.63 -12.45 4.70
N ARG A 138 -0.32 -12.62 5.97
CA ARG A 138 0.48 -13.74 6.47
C ARG A 138 -0.17 -14.32 7.69
N GLY A 139 -0.27 -15.64 7.76
CA GLY A 139 -1.03 -16.23 8.85
C GLY A 139 -1.02 -17.74 8.84
N THR A 140 -2.01 -18.28 9.53
CA THR A 140 -2.27 -19.71 9.61
C THR A 140 -3.75 -19.98 9.43
N VAL A 141 -4.05 -21.08 8.74
CA VAL A 141 -5.40 -21.62 8.60
C VAL A 141 -5.46 -22.92 9.39
N GLU A 142 -6.43 -23.03 10.28
CA GLU A 142 -6.77 -24.29 10.94
C GLU A 142 -7.70 -25.12 10.06
N VAL A 143 -7.51 -26.43 10.02
CA VAL A 143 -8.43 -27.39 9.42
C VAL A 143 -8.91 -28.33 10.53
N ARG A 144 -10.22 -28.32 10.77
CA ARG A 144 -10.84 -29.11 11.84
C ARG A 144 -10.87 -30.60 11.51
N ALA A 145 -11.16 -31.44 12.51
CA ALA A 145 -11.23 -32.89 12.36
C ALA A 145 -12.28 -33.36 11.34
N ASP A 146 -13.35 -32.58 11.14
CA ASP A 146 -14.39 -32.78 10.13
C ASP A 146 -13.99 -32.26 8.73
N ARG A 147 -12.73 -31.84 8.56
CA ARG A 147 -12.14 -31.25 7.35
C ARG A 147 -12.81 -29.95 6.90
N THR A 148 -13.50 -29.26 7.79
CA THR A 148 -13.96 -27.89 7.54
C THR A 148 -12.85 -26.89 7.84
N PRO A 149 -12.74 -25.77 7.09
CA PRO A 149 -11.88 -24.66 7.45
C PRO A 149 -12.26 -24.14 8.84
N GLY A 150 -11.27 -24.10 9.73
CA GLY A 150 -11.36 -23.56 11.07
C GLY A 150 -11.02 -22.07 11.11
N GLN A 151 -10.47 -21.64 12.25
CA GLN A 151 -10.08 -20.26 12.47
C GLN A 151 -8.91 -19.86 11.56
N VAL A 152 -8.97 -18.68 10.97
CA VAL A 152 -7.83 -18.06 10.29
C VAL A 152 -7.25 -16.97 11.19
N THR A 153 -5.96 -17.07 11.51
CA THR A 153 -5.22 -16.00 12.21
C THR A 153 -4.25 -15.38 11.24
N TYR A 154 -4.27 -14.05 11.09
CA TYR A 154 -3.45 -13.36 10.09
C TYR A 154 -2.95 -11.99 10.55
N ARG A 155 -1.89 -11.56 9.88
CA ARG A 155 -1.33 -10.22 9.88
C ARG A 155 -1.65 -9.57 8.55
N PHE A 156 -2.11 -8.33 8.58
CA PHE A 156 -2.26 -7.47 7.42
C PHE A 156 -1.09 -6.51 7.33
N GLU A 157 -0.33 -6.57 6.23
CA GLU A 157 0.78 -5.67 5.92
C GLU A 157 0.38 -4.79 4.72
N ALA A 158 0.70 -3.50 4.78
CA ALA A 158 0.42 -2.52 3.74
C ALA A 158 1.69 -1.75 3.37
N HIS A 159 1.90 -1.55 2.07
CA HIS A 159 3.04 -0.84 1.51
C HIS A 159 2.63 0.01 0.31
N LYS A 160 3.19 1.22 0.24
CA LYS A 160 3.12 2.08 -0.94
C LYS A 160 4.50 2.67 -1.20
N SER A 161 5.06 2.42 -2.38
CA SER A 161 6.11 3.29 -2.92
C SER A 161 5.43 4.63 -3.22
N TRP A 162 5.71 5.65 -2.40
CA TRP A 162 5.11 6.97 -2.57
C TRP A 162 5.98 7.79 -3.51
N ASN A 163 5.56 7.86 -4.76
CA ASN A 163 6.26 8.51 -5.85
C ASN A 163 5.31 9.19 -6.84
N PHE A 164 5.89 10.04 -7.68
CA PHE A 164 5.22 10.61 -8.83
C PHE A 164 5.89 10.05 -10.08
N ASP A 165 5.29 9.05 -10.71
CA ASP A 165 5.88 8.40 -11.88
C ASP A 165 5.95 9.34 -13.08
N ARG A 166 7.15 9.55 -13.62
CA ARG A 166 7.34 10.36 -14.82
C ARG A 166 6.54 9.79 -15.99
N GLY A 167 5.91 10.68 -16.75
CA GLY A 167 5.12 10.30 -17.94
C GLY A 167 3.67 9.92 -17.60
N GLU A 168 3.36 9.69 -16.33
CA GLU A 168 1.99 9.58 -15.86
C GLU A 168 1.36 10.97 -15.62
N ALA A 169 0.03 10.97 -15.57
CA ALA A 169 -0.78 12.12 -15.25
C ALA A 169 -2.08 11.67 -14.59
N GLU A 170 -2.67 12.56 -13.80
CA GLU A 170 -3.97 12.35 -13.18
C GLU A 170 -4.82 13.61 -13.36
N TYR A 171 -6.04 13.46 -13.89
CA TYR A 171 -6.92 14.60 -14.24
C TYR A 171 -6.23 15.72 -15.04
N GLY A 172 -5.35 15.35 -15.98
CA GLY A 172 -4.60 16.31 -16.79
C GLY A 172 -3.45 17.02 -16.05
N ILE A 173 -3.19 16.66 -14.79
CA ILE A 173 -2.04 17.13 -14.03
C ILE A 173 -0.88 16.13 -14.26
N PRO A 174 0.16 16.52 -15.01
CA PRO A 174 1.31 15.64 -15.25
C PRO A 174 2.12 15.47 -13.97
N PHE A 175 2.65 14.27 -13.76
CA PHE A 175 3.50 13.95 -12.61
C PHE A 175 4.96 14.31 -12.80
N THR A 176 5.41 14.44 -14.04
CA THR A 176 6.81 14.80 -14.37
C THR A 176 7.35 16.01 -13.59
N PRO A 177 6.62 17.13 -13.40
CA PRO A 177 7.11 18.25 -12.59
C PRO A 177 7.33 17.89 -11.11
N PHE A 178 6.50 17.01 -10.56
CA PHE A 178 6.61 16.55 -9.18
C PHE A 178 7.73 15.52 -9.04
N ALA A 179 7.87 14.57 -9.96
CA ALA A 179 9.00 13.64 -10.05
C ALA A 179 10.34 14.39 -10.02
N ARG A 180 10.45 15.47 -10.81
CA ARG A 180 11.64 16.33 -10.83
C ARG A 180 11.99 16.94 -9.47
N LEU A 181 11.04 17.16 -8.57
CA LEU A 181 11.36 17.64 -7.23
C LEU A 181 12.17 16.61 -6.44
N HIS A 182 11.92 15.31 -6.62
CA HIS A 182 12.76 14.23 -6.09
C HIS A 182 14.15 14.25 -6.72
N GLU A 183 14.19 14.28 -8.04
CA GLU A 183 15.43 14.19 -8.81
C GLU A 183 16.36 15.39 -8.56
N THR A 184 15.79 16.55 -8.20
CA THR A 184 16.55 17.79 -7.91
C THR A 184 16.82 18.00 -6.42
N GLY A 185 16.36 17.09 -5.57
CA GLY A 185 16.56 17.17 -4.12
C GLY A 185 15.62 18.11 -3.37
N LEU A 186 14.69 18.79 -4.08
CA LEU A 186 13.73 19.73 -3.49
C LEU A 186 12.61 19.04 -2.68
N ALA A 187 12.30 17.78 -3.01
CA ALA A 187 11.41 16.91 -2.26
C ALA A 187 11.97 15.49 -2.31
N ARG A 188 11.39 14.53 -1.58
CA ARG A 188 11.89 13.15 -1.59
C ARG A 188 10.77 12.15 -1.42
N GLU A 189 10.58 11.33 -2.45
CA GLU A 189 9.82 10.08 -2.45
C GLU A 189 10.20 9.18 -1.26
N PHE A 190 9.27 8.36 -0.82
CA PHE A 190 9.41 7.55 0.40
C PHE A 190 8.55 6.29 0.33
N ASP A 191 8.88 5.31 1.16
CA ASP A 191 7.98 4.18 1.39
C ASP A 191 6.95 4.55 2.47
N ALA A 192 5.68 4.26 2.22
CA ALA A 192 4.64 4.33 3.23
C ALA A 192 4.25 2.92 3.65
N VAL A 193 4.30 2.64 4.95
CA VAL A 193 4.13 1.29 5.51
C VAL A 193 3.15 1.28 6.67
N GLY A 194 2.38 0.19 6.78
CA GLY A 194 1.46 -0.04 7.89
C GLY A 194 1.26 -1.52 8.13
N GLU A 195 0.93 -1.89 9.36
CA GLU A 195 0.67 -3.28 9.73
C GLU A 195 -0.37 -3.39 10.84
N LEU A 196 -1.09 -4.51 10.83
CA LEU A 196 -1.95 -5.00 11.91
C LEU A 196 -1.68 -6.48 12.10
N ASP A 197 -1.53 -6.90 13.35
CA ASP A 197 -1.26 -8.29 13.71
C ASP A 197 -2.35 -8.85 14.62
N GLY A 198 -2.41 -10.16 14.74
CA GLY A 198 -3.37 -10.87 15.58
C GLY A 198 -4.82 -10.74 15.10
N LEU A 199 -5.04 -10.52 13.80
CA LEU A 199 -6.38 -10.52 13.22
C LEU A 199 -6.89 -11.95 13.16
N VAL A 200 -8.16 -12.12 13.49
CA VAL A 200 -8.83 -13.41 13.52
C VAL A 200 -10.04 -13.33 12.62
N ASP A 201 -10.23 -14.34 11.79
CA ASP A 201 -11.43 -14.55 11.00
C ASP A 201 -12.02 -15.93 11.30
N GLY A 202 -13.26 -15.95 11.75
CA GLY A 202 -13.93 -17.13 12.31
C GLY A 202 -14.63 -18.01 11.27
N GLY A 203 -14.85 -17.48 10.06
CA GLY A 203 -15.80 -18.04 9.10
C GLY A 203 -17.24 -17.68 9.45
#